data_AF-A0A950FMY6-F1
#
_entry.id   AF-A0A950FMY6-F1
#
_cell.length_a   1.000
_cell.length_b   1.000
_cell.length_c   1.000
_cell.angle_alpha   90.00
_cell.angle_beta   90.00
_cell.angle_gamma   90.00
#
_symmetry.space_group_name_H-M   'P 1'
#
loop_
_entity.id
_entity.type
_entity.pdbx_description
1 polymer ?
#
loop_
_entity_poly.entity_id
_entity_poly.type
_entity_poly.pdbx_seq_one_letter_code
_entity_poly.pdbx_strand_id
1 'polypeptide(L)'
;MKHTLPVLALALAAGLPLAACAQQSNAAENGPPPAIRAQMQAARDNAKTAAFNDLTPTDRAKVQAIIDQVNNGQLTDLRAAAQQIDAALTPAESKAVLGERDKMMAAIRANMPARPDNNMGPGPNGAPPNGAAPNGERPHGAWGGHRAQTAGRFLLQLGVTPEKMRELRHAQQPQGTQQPH
;
A
#
# COMPACT_ATOMS: atom_id res chain seq x y z
N MET A 1 0.63 -52.36 -34.09
CA MET A 1 -0.16 -51.26 -34.68
C MET A 1 0.36 -49.98 -34.03
N LYS A 2 1.43 -49.35 -34.53
CA LYS A 2 1.39 -48.24 -35.51
C LYS A 2 0.14 -47.37 -35.30
N HIS A 3 0.29 -46.17 -34.72
CA HIS A 3 -0.11 -44.90 -35.35
C HIS A 3 0.51 -43.71 -34.61
N THR A 4 1.40 -43.06 -35.35
CA THR A 4 1.90 -41.68 -35.33
C THR A 4 0.85 -40.59 -35.11
N LEU A 5 1.27 -39.43 -34.57
CA LEU A 5 1.00 -38.02 -35.02
C LEU A 5 1.11 -37.03 -33.82
N PRO A 6 1.27 -35.71 -34.02
CA PRO A 6 2.39 -35.02 -34.68
C PRO A 6 2.97 -33.87 -33.81
N VAL A 7 4.22 -33.48 -34.08
CA VAL A 7 4.81 -32.22 -33.62
C VAL A 7 4.27 -31.10 -34.50
N LEU A 8 3.54 -30.14 -33.91
CA LEU A 8 3.15 -28.90 -34.58
C LEU A 8 4.04 -27.77 -34.04
N ALA A 9 5.04 -27.40 -34.83
CA ALA A 9 5.82 -26.19 -34.63
C ALA A 9 4.98 -24.99 -35.04
N LEU A 10 4.67 -24.10 -34.09
CA LEU A 10 4.03 -22.81 -34.38
C LEU A 10 5.09 -21.70 -34.24
N ALA A 11 5.59 -21.25 -35.39
CA ALA A 11 6.34 -20.01 -35.52
C ALA A 11 5.36 -18.84 -35.70
N LEU A 12 5.39 -17.87 -34.78
CA LEU A 12 4.77 -16.55 -34.89
C LEU A 12 5.87 -15.55 -34.53
N ALA A 13 6.51 -14.93 -35.52
CA ALA A 13 6.06 -13.72 -36.22
C ALA A 13 6.38 -12.43 -35.44
N ALA A 14 7.38 -11.73 -35.97
CA ALA A 14 7.59 -10.28 -36.02
C ALA A 14 7.38 -9.47 -34.74
N GLY A 15 8.50 -8.98 -34.22
CA GLY A 15 8.54 -7.89 -33.26
C GLY A 15 7.87 -6.62 -33.79
N LEU A 16 7.04 -6.03 -32.94
CA LEU A 16 6.62 -4.64 -32.99
C LEU A 16 7.14 -3.98 -31.71
N PRO A 17 7.93 -2.89 -31.79
CA PRO A 17 8.16 -2.07 -30.62
C PRO A 17 6.84 -1.34 -30.30
N LEU A 18 6.16 -1.80 -29.27
CA LEU A 18 5.07 -1.07 -28.62
C LEU A 18 5.66 0.20 -27.99
N ALA A 19 5.82 1.25 -28.79
CA ALA A 19 5.92 2.61 -28.28
C ALA A 19 4.52 3.06 -27.83
N ALA A 20 4.00 2.42 -26.79
CA ALA A 20 2.82 2.89 -26.06
C ALA A 20 3.27 3.88 -24.98
N CYS A 21 3.86 5.00 -25.39
CA CYS A 21 3.83 6.20 -24.57
C CYS A 21 2.43 6.81 -24.73
N ALA A 22 1.42 6.11 -24.20
CA ALA A 22 0.16 6.74 -23.86
C ALA A 22 0.50 7.72 -22.72
N GLN A 23 0.82 8.94 -23.14
CA GLN A 23 0.98 10.11 -22.30
C GLN A 23 -0.38 10.34 -21.67
N GLN A 24 -0.58 9.69 -20.52
CA GLN A 24 -1.83 9.70 -19.78
C GLN A 24 -2.08 11.13 -19.30
N SER A 25 -2.99 11.75 -20.05
CA SER A 25 -3.58 13.05 -19.87
C SER A 25 -3.78 13.42 -18.39
N ASN A 26 -3.24 14.57 -18.01
CA ASN A 26 -3.76 15.47 -16.98
C ASN A 26 -4.30 14.82 -15.69
N ALA A 27 -3.51 13.94 -15.07
CA ALA A 27 -3.72 13.59 -13.67
C ALA A 27 -3.24 14.75 -12.78
N ALA A 28 -4.14 15.71 -12.56
CA ALA A 28 -4.16 16.72 -11.50
C ALA A 28 -2.82 17.41 -11.18
N GLU A 29 -2.76 18.70 -11.50
CA GLU A 29 -1.68 19.67 -11.20
C GLU A 29 -1.34 19.81 -9.70
N ASN A 30 -1.99 19.05 -8.80
CA ASN A 30 -1.77 19.03 -7.36
C ASN A 30 -1.17 17.70 -6.83
N GLY A 31 -0.71 16.80 -7.71
CA GLY A 31 -0.05 15.56 -7.31
C GLY A 31 1.44 15.74 -6.96
N PRO A 32 2.06 14.85 -6.16
CA PRO A 32 3.50 14.85 -5.95
C PRO A 32 4.27 14.84 -7.27
N PRO A 33 5.45 15.50 -7.36
CA PRO A 33 6.28 15.47 -8.56
C PRO A 33 6.55 14.03 -9.05
N PRO A 34 6.74 13.78 -10.36
CA PRO A 34 6.97 12.44 -10.90
C PRO A 34 8.12 11.69 -10.20
N ALA A 35 9.20 12.39 -9.87
CA ALA A 35 10.34 11.82 -9.14
C ALA A 35 9.93 11.31 -7.74
N ILE A 36 9.13 12.09 -7.00
CA ILE A 36 8.61 11.70 -5.69
C ILE A 36 7.64 10.52 -5.81
N ARG A 37 6.82 10.47 -6.87
CA ARG A 37 5.95 9.32 -7.15
C ARG A 37 6.74 8.03 -7.38
N ALA A 38 7.77 8.09 -8.23
CA ALA A 38 8.64 6.95 -8.50
C ALA A 38 9.34 6.46 -7.22
N GLN A 39 9.80 7.40 -6.39
CA GLN A 39 10.45 7.06 -5.13
C GLN A 39 9.50 6.42 -4.11
N MET A 40 8.28 6.95 -3.97
CA MET A 40 7.26 6.34 -3.12
C MET A 40 6.90 4.92 -3.60
N GLN A 41 6.82 4.72 -4.91
CA GLN A 41 6.58 3.40 -5.49
C GLN A 41 7.74 2.44 -5.19
N ALA A 42 8.99 2.88 -5.37
CA ALA A 42 10.16 2.07 -5.03
C ALA A 42 10.22 1.72 -3.53
N ALA A 43 9.91 2.67 -2.64
CA ALA A 43 9.83 2.41 -1.20
C ALA A 43 8.74 1.37 -0.88
N ARG A 44 7.58 1.45 -1.54
CA ARG A 44 6.50 0.48 -1.40
C ARG A 44 6.89 -0.91 -1.90
N ASP A 45 7.55 -1.00 -3.06
CA ASP A 45 7.97 -2.27 -3.65
C ASP A 45 9.06 -2.94 -2.81
N ASN A 46 10.02 -2.16 -2.30
CA ASN A 46 11.02 -2.65 -1.35
C ASN A 46 10.39 -3.15 -0.06
N ALA A 47 9.46 -2.38 0.52
CA ALA A 47 8.75 -2.79 1.73
C ALA A 47 7.88 -4.03 1.51
N LYS A 48 7.26 -4.17 0.33
CA LYS A 48 6.54 -5.38 -0.06
C LYS A 48 7.48 -6.59 -0.09
N THR A 49 8.58 -6.50 -0.81
CA THR A 49 9.54 -7.60 -0.90
C THR A 49 10.09 -7.98 0.48
N ALA A 50 10.49 -7.00 1.29
CA ALA A 50 11.03 -7.24 2.62
C ALA A 50 9.98 -7.86 3.56
N ALA A 51 8.78 -7.28 3.63
CA ALA A 51 7.73 -7.77 4.51
C ALA A 51 7.30 -9.20 4.17
N PHE A 52 7.24 -9.56 2.88
CA PHE A 52 6.95 -10.95 2.48
C PHE A 52 8.13 -11.89 2.78
N ASN A 53 9.37 -11.41 2.67
CA ASN A 53 10.56 -12.22 2.97
C ASN A 53 10.69 -12.56 4.46
N ASP A 54 10.20 -11.69 5.34
CA ASP A 54 10.16 -11.92 6.79
C ASP A 54 9.11 -12.96 7.22
N LEU A 55 8.22 -13.36 6.32
CA LEU A 55 7.23 -14.41 6.58
C LEU A 55 7.82 -15.79 6.31
N THR A 56 7.44 -16.76 7.14
CA THR A 56 7.65 -18.17 6.84
C THR A 56 6.97 -18.56 5.51
N PRO A 57 7.48 -19.56 4.77
CA PRO A 57 6.87 -19.97 3.51
C PRO A 57 5.38 -20.35 3.63
N THR A 58 5.01 -20.99 4.74
CA THR A 58 3.62 -21.41 5.00
C THR A 58 2.70 -20.22 5.22
N ASP A 59 3.07 -19.28 6.09
CA ASP A 59 2.20 -18.14 6.38
C ASP A 59 2.18 -17.14 5.23
N ARG A 60 3.30 -16.98 4.51
CA ARG A 60 3.36 -16.25 3.24
C ARG A 60 2.34 -16.75 2.23
N ALA A 61 2.20 -18.07 2.07
CA ALA A 61 1.24 -18.66 1.15
C ALA A 61 -0.21 -18.37 1.56
N LYS A 62 -0.55 -18.41 2.85
CA LYS A 62 -1.88 -18.03 3.36
C LYS A 62 -2.18 -16.55 3.10
N VAL A 63 -1.22 -15.67 3.40
CA VAL A 63 -1.35 -14.23 3.15
C VAL A 63 -1.56 -13.95 1.67
N GLN A 64 -0.79 -14.60 0.79
CA GLN A 64 -0.95 -14.45 -0.65
C GLN A 64 -2.35 -14.91 -1.12
N ALA A 65 -2.83 -16.05 -0.62
CA ALA A 65 -4.16 -16.55 -0.96
C ALA A 65 -5.28 -15.55 -0.58
N ILE A 66 -5.19 -14.90 0.60
CA ILE A 66 -6.16 -13.88 1.01
C ILE A 66 -6.08 -12.66 0.10
N ILE A 67 -4.88 -12.21 -0.26
CA ILE A 67 -4.68 -11.07 -1.17
C ILE A 67 -5.24 -11.39 -2.57
N ASP A 68 -5.04 -12.60 -3.06
CA ASP A 68 -5.57 -13.04 -4.35
C ASP A 68 -7.10 -13.08 -4.34
N GLN A 69 -7.71 -13.55 -3.25
CA GLN A 69 -9.18 -13.48 -3.08
C GLN A 69 -9.69 -12.04 -3.13
N VAL A 70 -8.98 -11.09 -2.52
CA VAL A 70 -9.35 -9.66 -2.56
C VAL A 70 -9.18 -9.09 -3.97
N ASN A 71 -8.06 -9.36 -4.64
CA ASN A 71 -7.80 -8.90 -6.01
C ASN A 71 -8.84 -9.46 -7.00
N ASN A 72 -9.23 -10.72 -6.83
CA ASN A 72 -10.25 -11.37 -7.64
C ASN A 72 -11.69 -10.97 -7.27
N GLY A 73 -11.88 -10.11 -6.26
CA GLY A 73 -13.20 -9.66 -5.81
C GLY A 73 -14.01 -10.72 -5.06
N GLN A 74 -13.40 -11.84 -4.68
CA GLN A 74 -14.02 -12.88 -3.85
C GLN A 74 -14.15 -12.45 -2.39
N LEU A 75 -13.20 -11.63 -1.92
CA LEU A 75 -13.23 -11.03 -0.58
C LEU A 75 -13.30 -9.51 -0.70
N THR A 76 -14.48 -8.95 -0.43
CA THR A 76 -14.75 -7.51 -0.63
C THR A 76 -14.63 -6.68 0.65
N ASP A 77 -14.74 -7.31 1.83
CA ASP A 77 -14.51 -6.66 3.11
C ASP A 77 -13.01 -6.60 3.43
N LEU A 78 -12.40 -5.46 3.11
CA LEU A 78 -10.99 -5.17 3.39
C LEU A 78 -10.63 -5.24 4.89
N ARG A 79 -11.57 -4.97 5.80
CA ARG A 79 -11.31 -5.06 7.24
C ARG A 79 -11.25 -6.52 7.67
N ALA A 80 -12.21 -7.33 7.22
CA ALA A 80 -12.19 -8.77 7.47
C ALA A 80 -10.95 -9.44 6.85
N ALA A 81 -10.57 -9.05 5.63
CA ALA A 81 -9.36 -9.53 4.98
C ALA A 81 -8.09 -9.22 5.80
N ALA A 82 -7.95 -7.99 6.29
CA ALA A 82 -6.83 -7.61 7.15
C ALA A 82 -6.79 -8.45 8.44
N GLN A 83 -7.95 -8.71 9.07
CA GLN A 83 -8.04 -9.55 10.27
C GLN A 83 -7.67 -11.01 10.00
N GLN A 84 -8.06 -11.56 8.84
CA GLN A 84 -7.65 -12.92 8.44
C GLN A 84 -6.15 -13.02 8.22
N ILE A 85 -5.54 -11.98 7.63
CA ILE A 85 -4.07 -11.91 7.51
C ILE A 85 -3.44 -11.83 8.91
N ASP A 86 -3.93 -10.96 9.79
CA ASP A 86 -3.41 -10.86 11.17
C ASP A 86 -3.49 -12.20 11.92
N ALA A 87 -4.57 -12.97 11.73
CA ALA A 87 -4.74 -14.29 12.34
C ALA A 87 -3.83 -15.37 11.74
N ALA A 88 -3.35 -15.18 10.49
CA ALA A 88 -2.43 -16.11 9.84
C ALA A 88 -0.98 -15.91 10.27
N LEU A 89 -0.64 -14.73 10.83
CA LEU A 89 0.72 -14.39 11.22
C LEU A 89 1.01 -14.78 12.66
N THR A 90 2.26 -15.18 12.91
CA THR A 90 2.77 -15.26 14.28
C THR A 90 3.02 -13.85 14.85
N PRO A 91 3.14 -13.70 16.19
CA PRO A 91 3.52 -12.44 16.80
C PRO A 91 4.89 -11.92 16.34
N ALA A 92 5.84 -12.82 16.07
CA ALA A 92 7.19 -12.47 15.61
C ALA A 92 7.17 -11.92 14.18
N GLU A 93 6.48 -12.59 13.25
CA GLU A 93 6.30 -12.12 11.88
C GLU A 93 5.53 -10.81 11.83
N SER A 94 4.45 -10.69 12.63
CA SER A 94 3.70 -9.43 12.73
C SER A 94 4.60 -8.27 13.15
N LYS A 95 5.50 -8.49 14.12
CA LYS A 95 6.48 -7.48 14.55
C LYS A 95 7.48 -7.13 13.44
N ALA A 96 7.98 -8.12 12.70
CA ALA A 96 8.90 -7.91 11.58
C ALA A 96 8.24 -7.08 10.46
N VAL A 97 7.03 -7.46 10.05
CA VAL A 97 6.22 -6.73 9.06
C VAL A 97 5.97 -5.28 9.47
N LEU A 98 5.68 -5.01 10.74
CA LEU A 98 5.52 -3.64 11.24
C LEU A 98 6.85 -2.87 11.24
N GLY A 99 7.98 -3.54 11.48
CA GLY A 99 9.32 -2.95 11.30
C GLY A 99 9.58 -2.52 9.87
N GLU A 100 9.17 -3.30 8.87
CA GLU A 100 9.29 -2.93 7.46
C GLU A 100 8.40 -1.73 7.08
N ARG A 101 7.20 -1.64 7.66
CA ARG A 101 6.36 -0.44 7.54
C ARG A 101 7.08 0.80 8.09
N ASP A 102 7.69 0.68 9.26
CA ASP A 102 8.36 1.81 9.90
C ASP A 102 9.58 2.28 9.08
N LYS A 103 10.34 1.35 8.49
CA LYS A 103 11.41 1.65 7.52
C LYS A 103 10.88 2.36 6.27
N MET A 104 9.77 1.86 5.70
CA MET A 104 9.11 2.50 4.55
C MET A 104 8.70 3.93 4.87
N MET A 105 8.06 4.15 6.02
CA MET A 105 7.64 5.48 6.45
C MET A 105 8.82 6.40 6.72
N ALA A 106 9.92 5.90 7.30
CA ALA A 106 11.16 6.65 7.48
C ALA A 106 11.77 7.05 6.13
N ALA A 107 11.80 6.14 5.16
CA ALA A 107 12.30 6.41 3.81
C ALA A 107 11.43 7.46 3.10
N ILE A 108 10.09 7.36 3.18
CA ILE A 108 9.19 8.36 2.61
C ILE A 108 9.41 9.73 3.27
N ARG A 109 9.50 9.77 4.60
CA ARG A 109 9.72 11.02 5.36
C ARG A 109 11.04 11.68 5.00
N ALA A 110 12.11 10.91 4.86
CA ALA A 110 13.44 11.43 4.50
C ALA A 110 13.46 12.15 3.13
N ASN A 111 12.49 11.83 2.27
CA ASN A 111 12.41 12.37 0.92
C ASN A 111 11.25 13.36 0.71
N MET A 112 10.43 13.59 1.74
CA MET A 112 9.48 14.69 1.68
C MET A 112 10.23 16.00 1.92
N PRO A 113 10.06 17.01 1.04
CA PRO A 113 10.59 18.33 1.32
C PRO A 113 10.01 18.79 2.66
N ALA A 114 10.84 19.39 3.51
CA ALA A 114 10.35 20.11 4.68
C ALA A 114 9.23 21.02 4.17
N ARG A 115 8.02 20.84 4.70
CA ARG A 115 6.89 21.68 4.33
C ARG A 115 7.36 23.11 4.57
N PRO A 116 7.43 23.98 3.55
CA PRO A 116 7.87 25.34 3.77
C PRO A 116 6.93 25.91 4.83
N ASP A 117 7.50 26.25 5.99
CA ASP A 117 6.87 27.03 7.05
C ASP A 117 6.59 28.44 6.51
N ASN A 118 5.78 28.54 5.46
CA ASN A 118 5.29 29.79 4.95
C ASN A 118 4.07 30.17 5.78
N ASN A 119 4.36 30.78 6.93
CA ASN A 119 3.60 31.92 7.44
C ASN A 119 2.11 31.69 7.74
N MET A 120 1.72 30.54 8.29
CA MET A 120 0.60 30.51 9.23
C MET A 120 1.20 30.71 10.61
N GLY A 121 1.20 31.98 11.05
CA GLY A 121 1.51 32.33 12.43
C GLY A 121 0.67 31.52 13.42
N PRO A 122 1.00 31.56 14.72
CA PRO A 122 0.20 30.90 15.73
C PRO A 122 -1.25 31.36 15.57
N GLY A 123 -2.10 30.48 15.04
CA GLY A 123 -3.53 30.61 15.30
C GLY A 123 -3.68 30.65 16.81
N PRO A 124 -4.63 31.43 17.36
CA PRO A 124 -4.73 31.70 18.80
C PRO A 124 -4.94 30.48 19.72
N ASN A 125 -4.80 29.23 19.22
CA ASN A 125 -4.91 27.98 19.98
C ASN A 125 -3.86 26.93 19.55
N GLY A 126 -2.56 27.16 19.81
CA GLY A 126 -1.60 26.07 19.79
C GLY A 126 -0.14 26.47 19.75
N ALA A 127 0.41 26.86 20.90
CA ALA A 127 1.86 26.99 21.07
C ALA A 127 2.57 25.64 20.86
N PRO A 128 3.69 25.58 20.12
CA PRO A 128 4.65 24.49 20.27
C PRO A 128 5.70 24.89 21.33
N PRO A 129 5.90 24.14 22.41
CA PRO A 129 7.13 24.28 23.18
C PRO A 129 8.18 23.35 22.57
N ASN A 130 9.14 23.98 21.90
CA ASN A 130 10.41 23.36 21.58
C ASN A 130 11.20 23.22 22.90
N GLY A 131 10.99 22.10 23.60
CA GLY A 131 11.78 21.68 24.74
C GLY A 131 12.52 20.42 24.36
N ALA A 132 13.86 20.50 24.29
CA ALA A 132 14.69 19.32 24.33
C ALA A 132 14.34 18.52 25.60
N ALA A 133 13.80 17.32 25.46
CA ALA A 133 13.67 16.39 26.58
C ALA A 133 14.96 15.55 26.63
N PRO A 134 15.80 15.69 27.67
CA PRO A 134 16.79 14.68 27.97
C PRO A 134 16.06 13.50 28.62
N ASN A 135 16.36 12.29 28.13
CA ASN A 135 15.97 11.00 28.68
C ASN A 135 14.48 10.63 28.74
N GLY A 136 14.14 9.58 27.98
CA GLY A 136 13.06 8.64 28.29
C GLY A 136 11.64 9.15 28.03
N GLU A 137 10.82 8.31 27.40
CA GLU A 137 9.35 8.47 27.35
C GLU A 137 8.84 9.65 26.50
N ARG A 138 8.69 9.41 25.19
CA ARG A 138 7.87 10.27 24.33
C ARG A 138 6.40 9.96 24.58
N PRO A 139 5.57 10.91 25.08
CA PRO A 139 4.14 10.69 25.20
C PRO A 139 3.48 10.82 23.83
N HIS A 140 2.61 9.87 23.53
CA HIS A 140 1.81 9.77 22.32
C HIS A 140 0.86 10.98 22.18
N GLY A 141 1.27 12.01 21.44
CA GLY A 141 0.48 13.22 21.18
C GLY A 141 -0.38 13.14 19.92
N ALA A 142 -1.69 13.10 20.11
CA ALA A 142 -2.68 14.00 19.52
C ALA A 142 -2.72 14.23 17.98
N TRP A 143 -2.54 13.19 17.16
CA TRP A 143 -3.07 13.16 15.79
C TRP A 143 -4.23 12.17 15.72
N GLY A 144 -5.45 12.71 15.65
CA GLY A 144 -6.69 11.94 15.64
C GLY A 144 -6.68 10.81 14.62
N GLY A 145 -6.95 9.59 15.08
CA GLY A 145 -7.34 8.48 14.21
C GLY A 145 -6.22 7.63 13.63
N HIS A 146 -5.06 7.52 14.27
CA HIS A 146 -4.20 6.34 14.08
C HIS A 146 -4.92 5.10 14.63
N ARG A 147 -5.96 4.61 13.92
CA ARG A 147 -6.42 3.23 14.06
C ARG A 147 -5.15 2.40 13.98
N ALA A 148 -4.83 1.66 15.04
CA ALA A 148 -3.64 0.83 15.12
C ALA A 148 -3.47 0.09 13.79
N GLN A 149 -2.46 0.49 13.01
CA GLN A 149 -2.23 -0.13 11.71
C GLN A 149 -1.62 -1.49 12.00
N THR A 150 -2.42 -2.54 11.79
CA THR A 150 -2.02 -3.93 12.00
C THR A 150 -1.13 -4.42 10.86
N ALA A 151 -0.39 -5.51 11.10
CA ALA A 151 0.47 -6.14 10.10
C ALA A 151 -0.35 -6.58 8.88
N GLY A 152 -1.52 -7.17 9.10
CA GLY A 152 -2.43 -7.60 8.06
C GLY A 152 -2.97 -6.46 7.22
N ARG A 153 -3.28 -5.32 7.83
CA ARG A 153 -3.67 -4.12 7.07
C ARG A 153 -2.54 -3.60 6.20
N PHE A 154 -1.30 -3.62 6.70
CA PHE A 154 -0.14 -3.18 5.95
C PHE A 154 0.15 -4.11 4.76
N LEU A 155 0.17 -5.43 4.98
CA LEU A 155 0.35 -6.43 3.91
C LEU A 155 -0.76 -6.34 2.86
N LEU A 156 -2.01 -6.15 3.28
CA LEU A 156 -3.13 -5.93 2.36
C LEU A 156 -2.91 -4.69 1.50
N GLN A 157 -2.44 -3.59 2.08
CA GLN A 157 -2.13 -2.36 1.35
C GLN A 157 -0.96 -2.53 0.36
N LEU A 158 -0.01 -3.42 0.64
CA LEU A 158 1.10 -3.73 -0.26
C LEU A 158 0.71 -4.72 -1.37
N GLY A 159 -0.16 -5.68 -1.06
CA GLY A 159 -0.55 -6.77 -1.94
C GLY A 159 -1.68 -6.44 -2.90
N VAL A 160 -2.64 -5.61 -2.49
CA VAL A 160 -3.81 -5.25 -3.31
C VAL A 160 -3.46 -4.10 -4.25
N THR A 161 -3.97 -4.17 -5.48
CA THR A 161 -3.75 -3.10 -6.47
C THR A 161 -4.45 -1.81 -6.03
N PRO A 162 -3.85 -0.63 -6.29
CA PRO A 162 -4.49 0.65 -5.97
C PRO A 162 -5.86 0.82 -6.62
N GLU A 163 -6.07 0.25 -7.80
CA GLU A 163 -7.32 0.23 -8.55
C GLU A 163 -8.37 -0.58 -7.79
N LYS A 164 -8.03 -1.80 -7.36
CA LYS A 164 -8.97 -2.65 -6.62
C LYS A 164 -9.32 -2.07 -5.25
N MET A 165 -8.34 -1.49 -4.56
CA MET A 165 -8.59 -0.77 -3.30
C MET A 165 -9.53 0.43 -3.48
N ARG A 166 -9.44 1.15 -4.61
CA ARG A 166 -10.37 2.23 -4.94
C ARG A 166 -11.76 1.68 -5.23
N GLU A 167 -11.86 0.67 -6.09
CA GLU A 167 -13.12 -0.01 -6.43
C GLU A 167 -13.86 -0.50 -5.18
N LEU A 168 -13.19 -1.25 -4.31
CA LEU A 168 -13.79 -1.79 -3.08
C LEU A 168 -14.19 -0.67 -2.10
N ARG A 169 -13.43 0.43 -2.04
CA ARG A 169 -13.80 1.58 -1.21
C ARG A 169 -15.03 2.31 -1.76
N HIS A 170 -15.15 2.45 -3.08
CA HIS A 170 -16.34 3.02 -3.70
C HIS A 170 -17.56 2.14 -3.49
N ALA A 171 -17.40 0.81 -3.56
CA ALA A 171 -18.47 -0.15 -3.29
C ALA A 171 -18.95 -0.15 -1.82
N GLN A 172 -18.05 0.16 -0.87
CA GLN A 172 -18.37 0.23 0.56
C GLN A 172 -18.87 1.61 1.03
N GLN A 173 -18.77 2.66 0.21
CA GLN A 173 -19.40 3.93 0.54
C GLN A 173 -20.91 3.76 0.38
N PRO A 174 -21.72 3.89 1.45
CA PRO A 174 -23.16 3.90 1.30
C PRO A 174 -23.49 5.03 0.32
N GLN A 175 -24.26 4.71 -0.72
CA GLN A 175 -24.83 5.71 -1.63
C GLN A 175 -25.75 6.62 -0.81
N GLY A 176 -25.15 7.64 -0.20
CA GLY A 176 -25.87 8.66 0.54
C GLY A 176 -26.71 9.48 -0.43
N THR A 177 -28.01 9.17 -0.46
CA THR A 177 -29.09 10.10 -0.76
C THR A 177 -28.89 10.98 -2.00
N GLN A 178 -29.16 10.44 -3.19
CA GLN A 178 -29.79 11.25 -4.22
C GLN A 178 -31.19 11.62 -3.70
N GLN A 179 -31.33 12.80 -3.09
CA GLN A 179 -32.63 13.41 -2.89
C GLN A 179 -33.18 13.77 -4.27
N PRO A 180 -34.35 13.24 -4.68
CA PRO A 180 -35.04 13.77 -5.85
C PRO A 180 -35.52 15.19 -5.52
N HIS A 181 -35.13 16.15 -6.35
CA HIS A 181 -35.69 17.49 -6.40
C HIS A 181 -37.09 17.46 -7.03
#